data_AF-A0A1B2Z1L6-F1
#
_entry.id   AF-A0A1B2Z1L6-F1
#
_cell.length_a   1.000
_cell.length_b   1.000
_cell.length_c   1.000
_cell.angle_alpha   90.00
_cell.angle_beta   90.00
_cell.angle_gamma   90.00
#
_symmetry.space_group_name_H-M   'P 1'
#
loop_
_entity.id
_entity.type
_entity.pdbx_description
1 polymer ?
#
loop_
_entity_poly.entity_id
_entity_poly.type
_entity_poly.pdbx_seq_one_letter_code
_entity_poly.pdbx_strand_id
1 'polypeptide(L)'
;MRYNHFFPLVLSFLVMTPIIAQDIEGFYDDPSPETQYAFVQELLYAGGYVPEKISIYQTLPNHAHVYRVKLDSVTGGFMFVRWNKKEKEHYLDNKMIDPGLYYNLKAAREIMRKQTNQANFTIDDMSIQAIDQDKMTESDLLELREDYDLKQGEIKKIEYEKKKKSLQKAQRKVERKSKEKKN
;
A
#
# COMPACT_ATOMS: atom_id res chain seq x y z
N MET A 1 -55.77 22.76 42.67
CA MET A 1 -54.93 23.59 41.78
C MET A 1 -54.29 22.68 40.73
N ARG A 2 -54.17 23.21 39.51
CA ARG A 2 -53.99 22.49 38.23
C ARG A 2 -52.64 21.74 38.12
N TYR A 3 -52.72 20.55 37.52
CA TYR A 3 -51.59 19.83 36.94
C TYR A 3 -50.86 20.69 35.90
N ASN A 4 -49.53 20.62 35.89
CA ASN A 4 -48.74 20.77 34.67
C ASN A 4 -47.46 19.93 34.81
N HIS A 5 -47.48 18.74 34.20
CA HIS A 5 -46.28 17.97 33.92
C HIS A 5 -45.48 18.71 32.85
N PHE A 6 -44.41 19.39 33.25
CA PHE A 6 -43.44 19.96 32.34
C PHE A 6 -42.40 18.88 32.03
N PHE A 7 -42.55 18.22 30.89
CA PHE A 7 -41.59 17.27 30.35
C PHE A 7 -40.55 18.06 29.55
N PRO A 8 -39.28 18.17 29.97
CA PRO A 8 -38.27 18.79 29.13
C PRO A 8 -37.85 17.76 28.06
N LEU A 9 -38.32 17.98 26.83
CA LEU A 9 -37.83 17.28 25.65
C LEU A 9 -36.43 17.81 25.35
N VAL A 10 -35.41 17.15 25.90
CA VAL A 10 -34.00 17.41 25.57
C VAL A 10 -33.76 16.78 24.19
N LEU A 11 -33.94 17.59 23.15
CA LEU A 11 -33.55 17.26 21.79
C LEU A 11 -32.01 17.27 21.75
N SER A 12 -31.38 16.12 22.02
CA SER A 12 -29.95 15.94 21.79
C SER A 12 -29.71 15.96 20.28
N PHE A 13 -29.29 17.10 19.75
CA PHE A 13 -28.66 17.15 18.43
C PHE A 13 -27.37 16.33 18.52
N LEU A 14 -27.41 15.09 18.02
CA LEU A 14 -26.21 14.35 17.69
C LEU A 14 -25.57 15.10 16.51
N VAL A 15 -24.64 15.99 16.82
CA VAL A 15 -23.81 16.65 15.81
C VAL A 15 -22.95 15.55 15.23
N MET A 16 -23.36 15.00 14.09
CA MET A 16 -22.49 14.15 13.28
C MET A 16 -21.37 15.07 12.76
N THR A 17 -20.27 15.14 13.50
CA THR A 17 -19.05 15.73 12.99
C THR A 17 -18.66 14.90 11.76
N PRO A 18 -18.58 15.49 10.55
CA PRO A 18 -17.91 14.77 9.47
C PRO A 18 -16.50 14.47 9.95
N ILE A 19 -16.13 13.19 9.95
CA ILE A 19 -14.78 12.74 10.22
C ILE A 19 -13.93 13.43 9.16
N ILE A 20 -13.20 14.45 9.59
CA ILE A 20 -12.21 15.14 8.79
C ILE A 20 -11.22 14.06 8.38
N ALA A 21 -11.04 13.89 7.07
CA ALA A 21 -9.97 13.10 6.51
C ALA A 21 -8.66 13.66 7.05
N GLN A 22 -8.07 12.98 8.03
CA GLN A 22 -6.78 13.35 8.59
C GLN A 22 -5.69 12.77 7.69
N ASP A 23 -5.08 13.70 6.95
CA ASP A 23 -3.65 13.89 6.72
C ASP A 23 -2.82 12.66 6.31
N ILE A 24 -2.54 12.62 5.00
CA ILE A 24 -1.26 12.14 4.47
C ILE A 24 -0.17 12.92 5.23
N GLU A 25 0.91 12.26 5.67
CA GLU A 25 1.91 12.74 6.64
C GLU A 25 2.77 13.96 6.20
N GLY A 26 2.29 14.76 5.24
CA GLY A 26 2.77 16.09 4.88
C GLY A 26 1.60 17.05 4.66
N PHE A 27 1.66 18.23 5.29
CA PHE A 27 0.68 19.31 5.07
C PHE A 27 0.82 19.87 3.65
N TYR A 28 -0.05 19.42 2.73
CA TYR A 28 -0.12 19.86 1.34
C TYR A 28 -1.39 20.68 1.04
N ASP A 29 -1.93 21.31 2.06
CA ASP A 29 -3.24 21.97 2.10
C ASP A 29 -3.23 23.42 1.58
N ASP A 30 -2.07 23.89 1.12
CA ASP A 30 -1.91 25.17 0.45
C ASP A 30 -1.31 25.01 -0.96
N PRO A 31 -1.57 25.98 -1.86
CA PRO A 31 -1.13 25.92 -3.25
C PRO A 31 0.28 26.47 -3.50
N SER A 32 1.12 26.58 -2.46
CA SER A 32 2.48 27.09 -2.60
C SER A 32 3.35 26.18 -3.48
N PRO A 33 4.36 26.76 -4.14
CA PRO A 33 5.35 25.95 -4.87
C PRO A 33 6.04 24.92 -3.98
N GLU A 34 6.25 25.23 -2.70
CA GLU A 34 6.93 24.38 -1.74
C GLU A 34 6.11 23.11 -1.42
N THR A 35 4.83 23.27 -1.07
CA THR A 35 3.94 22.13 -0.81
C THR A 35 3.68 21.32 -2.07
N GLN A 36 3.54 21.99 -3.22
CA GLN A 36 3.36 21.29 -4.49
C GLN A 36 4.62 20.49 -4.88
N TYR A 37 5.81 21.02 -4.62
CA TYR A 37 7.07 20.31 -4.84
C TYR A 37 7.20 19.09 -3.92
N ALA A 38 6.83 19.22 -2.65
CA ALA A 38 6.82 18.12 -1.71
C ALA A 38 5.81 17.03 -2.10
N PHE A 39 4.60 17.40 -2.56
CA PHE A 39 3.64 16.45 -3.15
C PHE A 39 4.24 15.67 -4.34
N VAL A 40 4.96 16.34 -5.24
CA VAL A 40 5.63 15.67 -6.37
C VAL A 40 6.69 14.68 -5.90
N GLN A 41 7.50 15.06 -4.90
CA GLN A 41 8.53 14.19 -4.35
C GLN A 41 7.94 12.93 -3.70
N GLU A 42 6.94 13.09 -2.84
CA GLU A 42 6.28 11.95 -2.21
C GLU A 42 5.63 11.03 -3.22
N LEU A 43 4.98 11.59 -4.23
CA LEU A 43 4.33 10.80 -5.26
C LEU A 43 5.34 9.97 -6.06
N LEU A 44 6.49 10.55 -6.40
CA LEU A 44 7.60 9.84 -7.04
C LEU A 44 8.16 8.75 -6.13
N TYR A 45 8.39 9.08 -4.86
CA TYR A 45 8.87 8.13 -3.86
C TYR A 45 7.92 6.94 -3.68
N ALA A 46 6.62 7.20 -3.56
CA ALA A 46 5.58 6.17 -3.48
C ALA A 46 5.50 5.31 -4.76
N GLY A 47 5.79 5.89 -5.92
CA GLY A 47 5.95 5.17 -7.19
C GLY A 47 7.26 4.38 -7.31
N GLY A 48 8.13 4.41 -6.30
CA GLY A 48 9.42 3.72 -6.30
C GLY A 48 10.51 4.44 -7.10
N TYR A 49 10.34 5.73 -7.39
CA TYR A 49 11.30 6.54 -8.14
C TYR A 49 12.18 7.38 -7.21
N VAL A 50 13.48 7.42 -7.50
CA VAL A 50 14.44 8.35 -6.86
C VAL A 50 14.96 9.29 -7.95
N PRO A 51 14.39 10.50 -8.08
CA PRO A 51 14.76 11.41 -9.17
C PRO A 51 16.14 12.03 -8.93
N GLU A 52 16.97 12.10 -9.98
CA GLU A 52 18.21 12.88 -10.00
C GLU A 52 17.94 14.37 -9.85
N LYS A 53 16.87 14.86 -10.50
CA LYS A 53 16.48 16.27 -10.44
C LYS A 53 14.99 16.45 -10.69
N ILE A 54 14.35 17.28 -9.88
CA ILE A 54 13.02 17.81 -10.11
C ILE A 54 13.16 19.32 -10.31
N SER A 55 12.50 19.85 -11.35
CA SER A 55 12.52 21.29 -11.64
C SER A 55 11.20 21.73 -12.24
N ILE A 56 10.80 22.97 -11.98
CA ILE A 56 9.65 23.57 -12.67
C ILE A 56 10.10 23.92 -14.09
N TYR A 57 9.49 23.27 -15.07
CA TYR A 57 9.68 23.57 -16.49
C TYR A 57 8.82 24.76 -16.92
N GLN A 58 7.58 24.80 -16.45
CA GLN A 58 6.64 25.87 -16.77
C GLN A 58 5.70 26.14 -15.59
N THR A 59 5.56 27.41 -15.25
CA THR A 59 4.51 27.90 -14.36
C THR A 59 3.30 28.34 -15.17
N LEU A 60 2.11 27.92 -14.75
CA LEU A 60 0.83 28.24 -15.37
C LEU A 60 -0.08 28.96 -14.36
N PRO A 61 -1.10 29.69 -14.85
CA PRO A 61 -2.10 30.30 -13.98
C PRO A 61 -2.80 29.27 -13.09
N ASN A 62 -3.39 29.74 -11.97
CA ASN A 62 -4.12 28.92 -11.01
C ASN A 62 -3.26 27.83 -10.32
N HIS A 63 -2.05 28.18 -9.89
CA HIS A 63 -1.17 27.29 -9.10
C HIS A 63 -0.92 25.94 -9.79
N ALA A 64 -0.71 26.02 -11.10
CA ALA A 64 -0.48 24.87 -11.96
C ALA A 64 0.97 24.91 -12.45
N HIS A 65 1.67 23.79 -12.39
CA HIS A 65 3.06 23.71 -12.79
C HIS A 65 3.31 22.44 -13.59
N VAL A 66 4.11 22.58 -14.65
CA VAL A 66 4.72 21.46 -15.34
C VAL A 66 6.09 21.24 -14.74
N TYR A 67 6.25 20.14 -14.03
CA TYR A 67 7.53 19.69 -13.50
C TYR A 67 8.25 18.85 -14.56
N ARG A 68 9.53 19.10 -14.74
CA ARG A 68 10.45 18.20 -15.42
C ARG A 68 11.18 17.37 -14.38
N VAL A 69 10.98 16.07 -14.46
CA VAL A 69 11.59 15.06 -13.59
C VAL A 69 12.64 14.33 -14.40
N LYS A 70 13.87 14.34 -13.92
CA LYS A 70 14.98 13.56 -14.47
C LYS A 70 15.23 12.38 -13.52
N LEU A 71 15.09 11.16 -14.03
CA LEU A 71 15.29 9.94 -13.25
C LEU A 71 16.75 9.47 -13.37
N ASP A 72 17.27 9.47 -14.59
CA ASP A 72 18.69 9.23 -14.89
C ASP A 72 19.17 10.10 -16.07
N SER A 73 20.37 9.84 -16.59
CA SER A 73 20.97 10.61 -17.70
C SER A 73 20.20 10.54 -19.02
N VAL A 74 19.31 9.56 -19.20
CA VAL A 74 18.57 9.26 -20.44
C VAL A 74 17.06 9.30 -20.21
N THR A 75 16.59 8.89 -19.03
CA THR A 75 15.19 8.72 -18.67
C THR A 75 14.70 9.83 -17.75
N GLY A 76 13.48 10.26 -18.03
CA GLY A 76 12.80 11.31 -17.31
C GLY A 76 11.44 11.53 -17.92
N GLY A 77 10.76 12.55 -17.45
CA GLY A 77 9.48 12.93 -18.00
C GLY A 77 8.94 14.23 -17.47
N PHE A 78 7.76 14.58 -17.95
CA PHE A 78 7.02 15.72 -17.45
C PHE A 78 5.92 15.25 -16.51
N MET A 79 5.62 16.07 -15.50
CA MET A 79 4.52 15.87 -14.57
C MET A 79 3.73 17.17 -14.49
N PHE A 80 2.45 17.12 -14.87
CA PHE A 80 1.60 18.29 -14.78
C PHE A 80 0.76 18.23 -13.50
N VAL A 81 1.00 19.19 -12.61
CA VAL A 81 0.39 19.26 -11.28
C VAL A 81 -0.44 20.53 -11.17
N ARG A 82 -1.59 20.40 -10.53
CA ARG A 82 -2.57 21.48 -10.39
C ARG A 82 -3.15 21.48 -8.98
N TRP A 83 -3.65 22.65 -8.59
CA TRP A 83 -4.35 22.84 -7.33
C TRP A 83 -5.87 22.72 -7.51
N ASN A 84 -6.51 21.82 -6.76
CA ASN A 84 -7.97 21.78 -6.64
C ASN A 84 -8.42 22.70 -5.49
N LYS A 85 -9.00 23.84 -5.82
CA LYS A 85 -9.49 24.82 -4.82
C LYS A 85 -10.63 24.29 -3.94
N LYS A 86 -11.43 23.32 -4.43
CA LYS A 86 -12.59 22.79 -3.70
C LYS A 86 -12.16 21.78 -2.65
N GLU A 87 -11.30 20.85 -3.05
CA GLU A 87 -10.82 19.74 -2.21
C GLU A 87 -9.57 20.12 -1.42
N LYS A 88 -8.94 21.27 -1.74
CA LYS A 88 -7.69 21.75 -1.15
C LYS A 88 -6.56 20.73 -1.26
N GLU A 89 -6.38 20.19 -2.46
CA GLU A 89 -5.34 19.20 -2.72
C GLU A 89 -4.64 19.45 -4.07
N HIS A 90 -3.40 18.95 -4.15
CA HIS A 90 -2.67 18.86 -5.42
C HIS A 90 -3.06 17.58 -6.16
N TYR A 91 -3.19 17.68 -7.48
CA TYR A 91 -3.50 16.52 -8.32
C TYR A 91 -2.68 16.51 -9.60
N LEU A 92 -2.47 15.30 -10.15
CA LEU A 92 -1.86 15.14 -11.47
C LEU A 92 -2.90 15.29 -12.57
N ASP A 93 -2.55 16.01 -13.62
CA ASP A 93 -3.33 16.16 -14.84
C ASP A 93 -2.64 15.43 -15.99
N ASN A 94 -3.37 14.54 -16.67
CA ASN A 94 -2.82 13.52 -17.57
C ASN A 94 -2.22 14.10 -18.85
N LYS A 95 -2.50 15.37 -19.16
CA LYS A 95 -2.23 15.95 -20.48
C LYS A 95 -0.76 16.01 -20.87
N MET A 96 0.15 16.01 -19.89
CA MET A 96 1.59 16.23 -20.13
C MET A 96 2.48 15.23 -19.36
N ILE A 97 1.96 14.05 -19.03
CA ILE A 97 2.72 13.03 -18.32
C ILE A 97 3.14 11.92 -19.27
N ASP A 98 4.40 11.51 -19.19
CA ASP A 98 4.87 10.33 -19.93
C ASP A 98 4.03 9.10 -19.55
N PRO A 99 3.53 8.32 -20.52
CA PRO A 99 2.56 7.25 -20.24
C PRO A 99 3.04 6.23 -19.20
N GLY A 100 4.31 5.82 -19.27
CA GLY A 100 4.89 4.86 -18.32
C GLY A 100 4.97 5.42 -16.89
N LEU A 101 5.39 6.68 -16.75
CA LEU A 101 5.43 7.37 -15.46
C LEU A 101 4.00 7.57 -14.92
N TYR A 102 3.06 7.96 -15.77
CA TYR A 102 1.66 8.16 -15.40
C TYR A 102 1.01 6.91 -14.79
N TYR A 103 1.15 5.74 -15.41
CA TYR A 103 0.55 4.50 -14.90
C TYR A 103 1.07 4.13 -13.51
N ASN A 104 2.38 4.23 -13.28
CA ASN A 104 2.97 3.92 -11.99
C ASN A 104 2.50 4.91 -10.91
N LEU A 105 2.56 6.23 -11.17
CA LEU A 105 2.16 7.23 -10.19
C LEU A 105 0.65 7.17 -9.87
N LYS A 106 -0.18 6.83 -10.85
CA LYS A 106 -1.61 6.59 -10.61
C LYS A 106 -1.83 5.37 -9.72
N ALA A 107 -1.10 4.29 -9.95
CA ALA A 107 -1.15 3.10 -9.09
C ALA A 107 -0.69 3.41 -7.67
N ALA A 108 0.44 4.12 -7.52
CA ALA A 108 0.96 4.55 -6.22
C ALA A 108 -0.05 5.43 -5.46
N ARG A 109 -0.67 6.42 -6.13
CA ARG A 109 -1.71 7.26 -5.50
C ARG A 109 -2.91 6.43 -5.04
N GLU A 110 -3.38 5.49 -5.87
CA GLU A 110 -4.51 4.64 -5.53
C GLU A 110 -4.18 3.68 -4.38
N ILE A 111 -2.93 3.21 -4.31
CA ILE A 111 -2.40 2.45 -3.18
C ILE A 111 -2.42 3.29 -1.92
N MET A 112 -1.84 4.50 -1.95
CA MET A 112 -1.85 5.41 -0.79
C MET A 112 -3.29 5.69 -0.34
N ARG A 113 -4.20 5.98 -1.27
CA ARG A 113 -5.63 6.20 -0.98
C ARG A 113 -6.28 5.00 -0.26
N LYS A 114 -5.92 3.77 -0.64
CA LYS A 114 -6.39 2.55 0.05
C LYS A 114 -5.72 2.39 1.42
N GLN A 115 -4.43 2.74 1.52
CA GLN A 115 -3.65 2.69 2.76
C GLN A 115 -4.11 3.71 3.81
N THR A 116 -4.58 4.91 3.42
CA THR A 116 -5.02 5.94 4.38
C THR A 116 -6.24 5.52 5.23
N ASN A 117 -7.00 4.49 4.84
CA ASN A 117 -8.08 3.93 5.67
C ASN A 117 -7.62 2.84 6.65
N GLN A 118 -6.37 2.38 6.59
CA GLN A 118 -5.80 1.37 7.49
C GLN A 118 -4.58 1.95 8.21
N ALA A 119 -4.72 2.23 9.50
CA ALA A 119 -3.67 2.87 10.30
C ALA A 119 -2.42 1.99 10.50
N ASN A 120 -2.56 0.67 10.42
CA ASN A 120 -1.47 -0.30 10.53
C ASN A 120 -1.82 -1.55 9.72
N PHE A 121 -0.79 -2.22 9.19
CA PHE A 121 -0.92 -3.51 8.53
C PHE A 121 -0.47 -4.63 9.45
N THR A 122 -1.32 -5.64 9.60
CA THR A 122 -1.03 -6.91 10.27
C THR A 122 -0.79 -7.99 9.21
N ILE A 123 -0.15 -9.10 9.58
CA ILE A 123 0.08 -10.26 8.69
C ILE A 123 -1.25 -10.80 8.13
N ASP A 124 -2.36 -10.52 8.82
CA ASP A 124 -3.70 -10.98 8.46
C ASP A 124 -4.42 -10.09 7.43
N ASP A 125 -3.89 -8.92 7.09
CA ASP A 125 -4.53 -8.00 6.14
C ASP A 125 -4.38 -8.46 4.68
N MET A 126 -5.38 -8.11 3.86
CA MET A 126 -5.39 -8.41 2.44
C MET A 126 -4.39 -7.53 1.69
N SER A 127 -3.57 -8.13 0.82
CA SER A 127 -2.63 -7.36 0.01
C SER A 127 -3.35 -6.43 -0.97
N ILE A 128 -2.69 -5.35 -1.34
CA ILE A 128 -3.12 -4.45 -2.41
C ILE A 128 -3.34 -5.26 -3.69
N GLN A 129 -4.54 -5.13 -4.27
CA GLN A 129 -4.89 -5.76 -5.55
C GLN A 129 -4.90 -4.75 -6.70
N ALA A 130 -4.45 -5.22 -7.86
CA ALA A 130 -4.47 -4.46 -9.11
C ALA A 130 -5.92 -4.25 -9.57
N ILE A 131 -6.16 -3.19 -10.35
CA ILE A 131 -7.53 -2.77 -10.71
C ILE A 131 -8.21 -3.69 -11.72
N ASP A 132 -7.41 -4.42 -12.48
CA ASP A 132 -7.78 -5.39 -13.51
C ASP A 132 -7.97 -6.81 -12.94
N GLN A 133 -7.76 -7.01 -11.64
CA GLN A 133 -8.00 -8.26 -10.95
C GLN A 133 -9.38 -8.29 -10.31
N ASP A 134 -10.00 -9.47 -10.29
CA ASP A 134 -11.19 -9.70 -9.50
C ASP A 134 -10.89 -9.45 -8.02
N LYS A 135 -11.75 -8.66 -7.38
CA LYS A 135 -11.57 -8.30 -5.96
C LYS A 135 -11.75 -9.54 -5.11
N MET A 136 -10.67 -9.97 -4.46
CA MET A 136 -10.70 -11.05 -3.49
C MET A 136 -11.51 -10.63 -2.27
N THR A 137 -12.39 -11.50 -1.80
CA THR A 137 -13.17 -11.29 -0.58
C THR A 137 -12.42 -11.80 0.64
N GLU A 138 -12.89 -11.44 1.84
CA GLU A 138 -12.32 -11.94 3.10
C GLU A 138 -12.47 -13.46 3.25
N SER A 139 -13.58 -14.03 2.74
CA SER A 139 -13.77 -15.48 2.70
C SER A 139 -12.78 -16.16 1.76
N ASP A 140 -12.50 -15.58 0.59
CA ASP A 140 -11.54 -16.15 -0.36
C ASP A 140 -10.12 -16.15 0.25
N LEU A 141 -9.76 -15.09 0.98
CA LEU A 141 -8.48 -14.98 1.66
C LEU A 141 -8.32 -16.05 2.76
N LEU A 142 -9.37 -16.29 3.53
CA LEU A 142 -9.38 -17.34 4.57
C LEU A 142 -9.21 -18.73 3.97
N GLU A 143 -9.97 -19.05 2.92
CA GLU A 143 -9.86 -20.34 2.23
C GLU A 143 -8.44 -20.58 1.70
N LEU A 144 -7.83 -19.58 1.05
CA LEU A 144 -6.46 -19.67 0.54
C LEU A 144 -5.42 -19.89 1.65
N ARG A 145 -5.63 -19.29 2.83
CA ARG A 145 -4.74 -19.47 4.00
C ARG A 145 -4.84 -20.88 4.56
N GLU A 146 -6.07 -21.38 4.73
CA GLU A 146 -6.30 -22.75 5.18
C GLU A 146 -5.66 -23.77 4.22
N ASP A 147 -5.86 -23.57 2.93
CA ASP A 147 -5.26 -24.39 1.87
C ASP A 147 -3.72 -24.38 1.90
N TYR A 148 -3.14 -23.21 2.14
CA TYR A 148 -1.70 -23.05 2.27
C TYR A 148 -1.18 -23.82 3.49
N ASP A 149 -1.81 -23.64 4.66
CA ASP A 149 -1.40 -24.30 5.89
C ASP A 149 -1.50 -25.82 5.80
N LEU A 150 -2.55 -26.33 5.16
CA LEU A 150 -2.70 -27.76 4.86
C LEU A 150 -1.53 -28.26 4.01
N LYS A 151 -1.21 -27.59 2.89
CA LYS A 151 -0.08 -27.95 2.02
C LYS A 151 1.26 -27.90 2.76
N GLN A 152 1.50 -26.87 3.58
CA GLN A 152 2.72 -26.78 4.39
C GLN A 152 2.80 -27.92 5.42
N GLY A 153 1.68 -28.31 6.01
CA GLY A 153 1.60 -29.46 6.90
C GLY A 153 1.97 -30.78 6.22
N GLU A 154 1.48 -31.00 5.00
CA GLU A 154 1.82 -32.18 4.20
C GLU A 154 3.30 -32.24 3.81
N ILE A 155 3.86 -31.11 3.34
CA ILE A 155 5.29 -31.00 3.00
C ILE A 155 6.15 -31.36 4.23
N LYS A 156 5.84 -30.79 5.39
CA LYS A 156 6.56 -31.09 6.65
C LYS A 156 6.50 -32.56 7.02
N LYS A 157 5.35 -33.24 6.85
CA LYS A 157 5.21 -34.68 7.09
C LYS A 157 6.12 -35.49 6.16
N ILE A 158 6.11 -35.17 4.88
CA ILE A 158 6.93 -35.86 3.87
C ILE A 158 8.43 -35.69 4.18
N GLU A 159 8.85 -34.47 4.51
CA GLU A 159 10.23 -34.19 4.89
C GLU A 159 10.66 -34.93 6.15
N TYR A 160 9.78 -34.95 7.16
CA TYR A 160 10.02 -35.70 8.39
C TYR A 160 10.21 -37.19 8.12
N GLU A 161 9.36 -37.79 7.27
CA GLU A 161 9.50 -39.20 6.89
C GLU A 161 10.79 -39.47 6.11
N LYS A 162 11.15 -38.60 5.17
CA LYS A 162 12.42 -38.70 4.42
C LYS A 162 13.61 -38.65 5.36
N LYS A 163 13.60 -37.72 6.33
CA LYS A 163 14.63 -37.57 7.35
C LYS A 163 14.71 -38.80 8.27
N LYS A 164 13.57 -39.35 8.69
CA LYS A 164 13.52 -40.59 9.47
C LYS A 164 14.10 -41.78 8.71
N LYS A 165 13.75 -41.93 7.43
CA LYS A 165 14.30 -42.97 6.54
C LYS A 165 15.81 -42.81 6.32
N SER A 166 16.31 -41.58 6.14
CA SER A 166 17.74 -41.34 5.97
C SER A 166 18.55 -41.64 7.24
N LEU A 167 18.04 -41.24 8.40
CA LEU A 167 18.64 -41.57 9.71
C LEU A 167 18.71 -43.07 9.94
N GLN A 168 17.62 -43.81 9.65
CA GLN A 168 17.63 -45.28 9.74
C GLN A 168 18.65 -45.92 8.78
N LYS A 169 18.76 -45.43 7.54
CA LYS A 169 19.77 -45.91 6.58
C LYS A 169 21.20 -45.64 7.08
N ALA A 170 21.45 -44.47 7.64
CA ALA A 170 22.74 -44.10 8.20
C ALA A 170 23.12 -45.00 9.38
N GLN A 171 22.20 -45.22 10.32
CA GLN A 171 22.39 -46.13 11.46
C GLN A 171 22.73 -47.56 11.00
N ARG A 172 21.95 -48.14 10.07
CA ARG A 172 22.23 -49.47 9.51
C ARG A 172 23.61 -49.57 8.84
N LYS A 173 24.07 -48.49 8.19
CA LYS A 173 25.42 -48.44 7.57
C LYS A 173 26.52 -48.44 8.62
N VAL A 174 26.34 -47.72 9.71
CA VAL A 174 27.28 -47.71 10.86
C VAL A 174 27.33 -49.09 11.52
N GLU A 175 26.17 -49.71 11.77
CA GLU A 175 26.09 -51.06 12.34
C GLU A 175 26.81 -52.11 11.48
N ARG A 176 26.62 -52.10 10.16
CA ARG A 176 27.32 -53.02 9.24
C ARG A 176 28.84 -52.88 9.32
N LYS A 177 29.36 -51.65 9.24
CA LYS A 177 30.80 -51.38 9.34
C LYS A 177 31.39 -51.81 10.69
N SER A 178 30.61 -51.71 11.78
CA SER A 178 31.04 -52.14 13.11
C SER A 178 31.12 -53.66 13.25
N LYS A 179 30.28 -54.42 12.51
CA LYS A 179 30.32 -55.89 12.48
C LYS A 179 31.48 -56.41 11.63
N GLU A 180 31.78 -55.79 10.50
CA GLU A 180 32.93 -56.16 9.64
C GLU A 180 34.28 -55.97 10.34
N LYS A 181 34.43 -54.99 11.25
CA LYS A 181 35.67 -54.77 12.02
C LYS A 181 35.88 -55.74 13.19
N LYS A 182 34.89 -56.56 13.53
CA LYS A 182 34.95 -57.51 14.66
C LYS A 182 35.25 -58.95 14.22
N ASN A 183 35.31 -59.22 12.92
CA ASN A 183 35.84 -60.45 12.31
C ASN A 183 37.23 -60.16 11.74
#